data_AF-A0A523JG00-F1
#
_entry.id   AF-A0A523JG00-F1
#
_cell.length_a   1.000
_cell.length_b   1.000
_cell.length_c   1.000
_cell.angle_alpha   90.00
_cell.angle_beta   90.00
_cell.angle_gamma   90.00
#
_symmetry.space_group_name_H-M   'P 1'
#
loop_
_entity.id
_entity.type
_entity.pdbx_description
1 polymer ?
#
loop_
_entity_poly.entity_id
_entity_poly.type
_entity_poly.pdbx_seq_one_letter_code
_entity_poly.pdbx_strand_id
1 'polypeptide(L)'
;MHFLKIRIDFNMKVQKCGRTTGQTEGRVSYLNVTVNVNYGVGVATFYNQIGIRPGGFSAGGDSGSLIVVKGGNNDRRPVGLLYAGSSSLTIANPIIPILARFGVTIDGE
;
A
#
# COMPACT_ATOMS: atom_id res chain seq x y z
N MET A 1 14.25 12.46 16.63
CA MET A 1 14.47 11.51 15.53
C MET A 1 13.54 11.90 14.38
N HIS A 2 14.09 12.54 13.34
CA HIS A 2 13.31 13.05 12.21
C HIS A 2 13.07 11.88 11.25
N PHE A 3 11.89 11.27 11.30
CA PHE A 3 11.45 10.42 10.19
C PHE A 3 11.33 11.34 8.97
N LEU A 4 12.08 11.06 7.91
CA LEU A 4 11.83 11.68 6.63
C LEU A 4 10.41 11.24 6.23
N LYS A 5 9.40 12.09 6.52
CA LYS A 5 8.01 11.82 6.17
C LYS A 5 7.94 11.79 4.65
N ILE A 6 7.89 10.59 4.09
CA ILE A 6 7.64 10.46 2.67
C ILE A 6 6.22 10.85 2.43
N ARG A 7 6.08 11.93 1.69
CA ARG A 7 4.81 12.39 1.18
C ARG A 7 4.35 11.39 0.13
N ILE A 8 3.20 10.78 0.36
CA ILE A 8 2.59 9.88 -0.61
C ILE A 8 1.83 10.77 -1.60
N ASP A 9 2.25 10.75 -2.86
CA ASP A 9 1.73 11.62 -3.90
C ASP A 9 1.02 10.83 -5.00
N PHE A 10 0.07 11.49 -5.65
CA PHE A 10 -0.57 10.96 -6.85
C PHE A 10 0.49 10.70 -7.95
N ASN A 11 0.30 9.63 -8.71
CA ASN A 11 1.17 9.15 -9.77
C ASN A 11 2.57 8.65 -9.32
N MET A 12 2.83 8.60 -8.01
CA MET A 12 4.05 7.99 -7.45
C MET A 12 4.19 6.54 -7.91
N LYS A 13 5.36 6.18 -8.46
CA LYS A 13 5.69 4.80 -8.84
C LYS A 13 5.92 3.97 -7.59
N VAL A 14 5.29 2.79 -7.55
CA VAL A 14 5.40 1.86 -6.43
C VAL A 14 5.64 0.44 -6.92
N GLN A 15 6.15 -0.39 -6.04
CA GLN A 15 6.34 -1.82 -6.25
C GLN A 15 6.01 -2.59 -4.97
N LYS A 16 5.71 -3.88 -5.12
CA LYS A 16 5.51 -4.81 -4.01
C LYS A 16 6.00 -6.19 -4.40
N CYS A 17 6.39 -7.00 -3.43
CA CYS A 17 6.59 -8.43 -3.61
C CYS A 17 5.54 -9.20 -2.79
N GLY A 18 4.78 -10.08 -3.44
CA GLY A 18 3.72 -10.87 -2.83
C GLY A 18 3.82 -12.34 -3.22
N ARG A 19 3.22 -13.21 -2.40
CA ARG A 19 3.30 -14.66 -2.58
C ARG A 19 2.70 -15.12 -3.91
N THR A 20 1.59 -14.53 -4.32
CA THR A 20 0.80 -15.00 -5.46
C THR A 20 1.32 -14.42 -6.78
N THR A 21 1.59 -13.11 -6.81
CA THR A 21 1.99 -12.43 -8.06
C THR A 21 3.48 -12.10 -8.14
N GLY A 22 4.27 -12.45 -7.12
CA GLY A 22 5.68 -12.09 -7.06
C GLY A 22 5.88 -10.57 -6.99
N GLN A 23 6.94 -10.08 -7.64
CA GLN A 23 7.21 -8.66 -7.74
C GLN A 23 6.35 -8.03 -8.85
N THR A 24 5.59 -7.00 -8.49
CA THR A 24 4.80 -6.21 -9.44
C THR A 24 5.00 -4.72 -9.19
N GLU A 25 4.62 -3.93 -10.19
CA GLU A 25 4.83 -2.50 -10.22
C GLU A 25 3.55 -1.77 -10.61
N GLY A 26 3.39 -0.58 -10.06
CA GLY A 26 2.19 0.20 -10.25
C GLY A 26 2.40 1.64 -9.86
N ARG A 27 1.28 2.35 -9.71
CA ARG A 27 1.27 3.77 -9.36
C ARG A 27 0.15 4.07 -8.39
N VAL A 28 0.45 4.93 -7.42
CA VAL A 28 -0.58 5.56 -6.58
C VAL A 28 -1.51 6.34 -7.50
N SER A 29 -2.75 5.89 -7.60
CA SER A 29 -3.77 6.49 -8.46
C SER A 29 -4.87 7.15 -7.65
N TYR A 30 -4.96 6.85 -6.36
CA TYR A 30 -5.93 7.46 -5.46
C TYR A 30 -5.33 7.64 -4.08
N LEU A 31 -5.68 8.77 -3.46
CA LEU A 31 -5.34 9.12 -2.09
C LEU A 31 -6.62 9.43 -1.34
N ASN A 32 -6.62 9.19 -0.04
CA ASN A 32 -7.76 9.47 0.83
C ASN A 32 -9.06 8.77 0.40
N VAL A 33 -8.95 7.52 -0.06
CA VAL A 33 -10.13 6.77 -0.51
C VAL A 33 -10.88 6.20 0.68
N THR A 34 -12.21 6.28 0.63
CA THR A 34 -13.09 5.49 1.49
C THR A 34 -13.54 4.25 0.73
N VAL A 35 -13.31 3.06 1.30
CA VAL A 35 -13.69 1.80 0.66
C VAL A 35 -14.50 0.91 1.61
N ASN A 36 -15.46 0.19 1.04
CA ASN A 36 -16.19 -0.87 1.72
C ASN A 36 -15.63 -2.21 1.27
N VAL A 37 -15.16 -3.02 2.21
CA VAL A 37 -14.62 -4.35 1.93
C VAL A 37 -15.55 -5.39 2.55
N ASN A 38 -16.07 -6.28 1.73
CA ASN A 38 -16.88 -7.41 2.16
C ASN A 38 -15.96 -8.60 2.49
N TYR A 39 -15.98 -9.04 3.75
CA TYR A 39 -15.22 -10.19 4.25
C TYR A 39 -16.05 -11.48 4.31
N GLY A 40 -17.21 -11.52 3.65
CA GLY A 40 -18.15 -12.64 3.65
C GLY A 40 -19.04 -12.71 4.91
N VAL A 41 -18.46 -12.40 6.08
CA VAL A 41 -19.19 -12.32 7.36
C VAL A 41 -19.73 -10.93 7.68
N GLY A 42 -19.37 -9.92 6.88
CA GLY A 42 -19.75 -8.53 7.09
C GLY A 42 -18.97 -7.58 6.19
N VAL A 43 -19.38 -6.32 6.20
CA VAL A 43 -18.74 -5.24 5.45
C VAL A 43 -18.04 -4.30 6.43
N ALA A 44 -16.76 -4.05 6.18
CA ALA A 44 -15.98 -3.07 6.92
C ALA A 44 -15.68 -1.85 6.04
N THR A 45 -15.86 -0.66 6.60
CA THR A 45 -15.53 0.61 5.95
C THR A 45 -14.16 1.09 6.41
N PHE A 46 -13.29 1.40 5.45
CA PHE A 46 -11.95 1.92 5.69
C PHE A 46 -11.82 3.31 5.08
N TYR A 47 -11.31 4.25 5.87
CA TYR A 47 -11.08 5.64 5.47
C TYR A 47 -9.59 5.91 5.28
N ASN A 48 -9.25 6.95 4.54
CA ASN A 48 -7.87 7.42 4.33
C ASN A 48 -6.97 6.37 3.67
N GLN A 49 -7.50 5.61 2.71
CA GLN A 49 -6.77 4.53 2.04
C GLN A 49 -6.05 4.99 0.78
N ILE A 50 -5.07 4.20 0.35
CA ILE A 50 -4.29 4.42 -0.88
C ILE A 50 -4.80 3.45 -1.95
N GLY A 51 -5.09 3.95 -3.14
CA GLY A 51 -5.48 3.13 -4.29
C GLY A 51 -4.36 3.04 -5.33
N ILE A 52 -4.04 1.82 -5.78
CA ILE A 52 -2.92 1.54 -6.68
C ILE A 52 -3.41 0.82 -7.93
N ARG A 53 -2.94 1.27 -9.09
CA ARG A 53 -3.20 0.68 -10.41
C ARG A 53 -1.90 0.19 -11.05
N PRO A 54 -1.97 -0.73 -12.04
CA PRO A 54 -3.18 -1.36 -12.61
C PRO A 54 -3.77 -2.44 -11.70
N GLY A 55 -4.92 -3.02 -12.05
CA GLY A 55 -5.53 -4.10 -11.26
C GLY A 55 -4.75 -5.42 -11.25
N GLY A 56 -3.79 -5.58 -12.17
CA GLY A 56 -2.78 -6.66 -12.11
C GLY A 56 -1.65 -6.41 -11.09
N PHE A 57 -1.69 -5.31 -10.34
CA PHE A 57 -0.69 -5.01 -9.32
C PHE A 57 -0.72 -6.03 -8.18
N SER A 58 -1.86 -6.65 -7.88
CA SER A 58 -1.95 -7.68 -6.84
C SER A 58 -3.09 -8.66 -7.08
N ALA A 59 -2.98 -9.84 -6.50
CA ALA A 59 -4.08 -10.81 -6.43
C ALA A 59 -4.33 -11.27 -4.99
N GLY A 60 -5.40 -12.07 -4.82
CA GLY A 60 -5.65 -12.78 -3.57
C GLY A 60 -4.42 -13.58 -3.13
N GLY A 61 -4.02 -13.42 -1.88
CA GLY A 61 -2.80 -14.01 -1.32
C GLY A 61 -1.57 -13.10 -1.31
N ASP A 62 -1.63 -11.91 -1.91
CA ASP A 62 -0.62 -10.85 -1.70
C ASP A 62 -0.96 -9.93 -0.51
N SER A 63 -2.08 -10.17 0.18
CA SER A 63 -2.46 -9.42 1.38
C SER A 63 -1.33 -9.48 2.42
N GLY A 64 -1.00 -8.32 2.99
CA GLY A 64 0.14 -8.15 3.90
C GLY A 64 1.44 -7.75 3.21
N SER A 65 1.54 -7.76 1.88
CA SER A 65 2.72 -7.26 1.18
C SER A 65 2.93 -5.77 1.46
N LEU A 66 4.17 -5.43 1.80
CA LEU A 66 4.63 -4.04 1.89
C LEU A 66 4.74 -3.45 0.48
N ILE A 67 4.12 -2.30 0.29
CA ILE A 67 4.22 -1.51 -0.93
C ILE A 67 5.23 -0.40 -0.66
N VAL A 68 6.20 -0.28 -1.57
CA VAL A 68 7.30 0.67 -1.45
C VAL A 68 7.42 1.54 -2.70
N VAL A 69 8.07 2.69 -2.58
CA VAL A 69 8.42 3.52 -3.73
C VAL A 69 9.28 2.72 -4.71
N LYS A 70 9.08 2.93 -6.00
CA LYS A 70 9.93 2.41 -7.06
C LYS A 70 10.75 3.53 -7.71
N GLY A 71 12.06 3.48 -7.49
CA GLY A 71 13.08 4.34 -8.10
C GLY A 71 13.24 5.73 -7.46
N GLY A 72 14.27 6.44 -7.90
CA GLY A 72 14.63 7.76 -7.39
C GLY A 72 15.26 7.73 -6.00
N ASN A 73 15.45 8.91 -5.40
CA ASN A 73 16.13 9.04 -4.10
C ASN A 73 15.37 8.41 -2.93
N ASN A 74 14.08 8.11 -3.11
CA ASN A 74 13.23 7.48 -2.12
C ASN A 74 12.96 6.00 -2.43
N ASP A 75 13.75 5.37 -3.30
CA ASP A 75 13.51 3.97 -3.69
C ASP A 75 13.40 3.05 -2.48
N ARG A 76 12.50 2.07 -2.56
CA ARG A 76 12.17 1.08 -1.51
C ARG A 76 11.67 1.65 -0.18
N ARG A 77 11.48 2.96 -0.09
CA ARG A 77 10.87 3.53 1.09
C ARG A 77 9.39 3.12 1.20
N PRO A 78 8.89 2.89 2.42
CA PRO A 78 7.57 2.31 2.62
C PRO A 78 6.44 3.31 2.31
N VAL A 79 5.38 2.80 1.66
CA VAL A 79 4.20 3.58 1.27
C VAL A 79 2.96 3.07 1.98
N GLY A 80 2.69 1.76 1.90
CA GLY A 80 1.48 1.19 2.49
C GLY A 80 1.48 -0.32 2.58
N LEU A 81 0.47 -0.84 3.28
CA LEU A 81 0.28 -2.28 3.50
C LEU A 81 -0.97 -2.76 2.77
N LEU A 82 -0.78 -3.67 1.82
CA LEU A 82 -1.85 -4.22 0.99
C LEU A 82 -2.84 -5.04 1.83
N TYR A 83 -4.14 -4.81 1.69
CA TYR A 83 -5.14 -5.63 2.38
C TYR A 83 -6.39 -5.98 1.56
N ALA A 84 -6.62 -5.31 0.43
CA ALA A 84 -7.75 -5.60 -0.45
C ALA A 84 -7.38 -5.28 -1.91
N GLY A 85 -8.13 -5.85 -2.84
CA GLY A 85 -7.96 -5.57 -4.26
C GLY A 85 -9.11 -6.10 -5.10
N SER A 86 -9.18 -5.60 -6.32
CA SER A 86 -10.10 -6.03 -7.38
C SER A 86 -9.33 -6.19 -8.69
N SER A 87 -10.02 -6.58 -9.76
CA SER A 87 -9.45 -6.64 -11.10
C SER A 87 -8.95 -5.30 -11.66
N SER A 88 -9.23 -4.18 -10.99
CA SER A 88 -8.88 -2.84 -11.46
C SER A 88 -8.08 -2.00 -10.46
N LEU A 89 -8.05 -2.38 -9.17
CA LEU A 89 -7.49 -1.54 -8.12
C LEU A 89 -7.02 -2.36 -6.93
N THR A 90 -5.83 -2.06 -6.43
CA THR A 90 -5.35 -2.52 -5.13
C THR A 90 -5.57 -1.44 -4.08
N ILE A 91 -5.99 -1.82 -2.87
CA ILE A 91 -6.14 -0.91 -1.73
C ILE A 91 -5.11 -1.26 -0.64
N ALA A 92 -4.49 -0.21 -0.12
CA ALA A 92 -3.48 -0.30 0.93
C ALA A 92 -3.72 0.71 2.06
N ASN A 93 -3.43 0.27 3.28
CA ASN A 93 -3.36 1.14 4.44
C ASN A 93 -2.08 1.99 4.35
N PRO A 94 -2.13 3.31 4.63
CA PRO A 94 -0.92 4.11 4.73
C PRO A 94 0.02 3.56 5.81
N ILE A 95 1.31 3.52 5.54
CA ILE A 95 2.27 2.89 6.47
C ILE A 95 2.45 3.68 7.78
N ILE A 96 2.36 5.02 7.72
CA ILE A 96 2.71 5.89 8.86
C ILE A 96 1.83 5.60 10.10
N PRO A 97 0.49 5.55 10.02
CA PRO A 97 -0.35 5.21 11.17
C PRO A 97 -0.08 3.82 11.75
N ILE A 98 0.29 2.85 10.90
CA ILE A 98 0.61 1.48 11.34
C ILE A 98 1.87 1.51 12.22
N LEU A 99 2.95 2.10 11.72
CA LEU A 99 4.21 2.20 12.47
C LEU A 99 4.02 2.94 13.80
N ALA A 100 3.28 4.06 13.77
CA ALA A 100 2.95 4.83 14.97
C ALA A 100 2.14 4.03 15.99
N ARG A 101 1.14 3.26 15.53
CA ARG A 101 0.28 2.45 16.41
C ARG A 101 1.05 1.38 17.17
N PHE A 102 2.10 0.83 16.57
CA PHE A 102 2.92 -0.22 17.17
C PHE A 102 4.22 0.30 17.81
N GLY A 103 4.55 1.59 17.64
CA GLY A 103 5.80 2.16 18.19
C GLY A 103 7.05 1.56 17.53
N VAL A 104 6.96 1.15 16.26
CA VAL A 104 8.04 0.49 15.54
C VAL A 104 8.56 1.33 14.38
N THR A 105 9.76 1.02 13.92
CA THR A 105 10.37 1.60 12.73
C THR A 105 10.67 0.53 11.71
N ILE A 106 10.73 0.91 10.43
CA ILE A 106 11.32 0.03 9.42
C ILE A 106 12.82 0.03 9.63
N ASP A 107 13.40 -1.18 9.75
CA ASP A 107 14.83 -1.38 9.80
C ASP A 107 15.41 -1.31 8.37
N GLY A 108 16.56 -0.65 8.23
CA GLY A 108 17.23 -0.41 6.94
C GLY A 108 17.06 1.02 6.38
N GLU A 109 18.17 1.58 5.90
CA GLU A 109 18.23 2.83 5.12
C GLU A 109 17.86 2.64 3.65
#